data_AF-A0A1V5H1Z4-F1
#
_entry.id   AF-A0A1V5H1Z4-F1
#
_cell.length_a   1.000
_cell.length_b   1.000
_cell.length_c   1.000
_cell.angle_alpha   90.00
_cell.angle_beta   90.00
_cell.angle_gamma   90.00
#
_symmetry.space_group_name_H-M   'P 1'
#
loop_
_entity.id
_entity.type
_entity.pdbx_description
1 polymer ?
#
loop_
_entity_poly.entity_id
_entity_poly.type
_entity_poly.pdbx_seq_one_letter_code
_entity_poly.pdbx_strand_id
1 'polypeptide(L)'
;MKIFITGATGFIGTRMAKDLSDRGHTLICLVRKTSNIRSLENIGAVPFWGDVCDRRSLKPGMSGCDALIHLAAATSFWEQDRESYSLTNVNGTRNVMECAVEAGIPRVVHMSALSVYGRPAQRPFDETSTVGPVRFSEYARTKYEAERIAWGLHAKKDLPLVVCYPAVALGAGRRAGGTSFIGRLVGALSVSRAFLNSIHTFVHVQDVAEAVSRILDREFPIGQRYFIAGERLSIRRLLAMVEETSGRKLARSSVSIPSARIVGTTLTAVAGITRKPPLMGLSSDYLATLREGLAADGGKAVRELGMTYTPISAAVSEEVSEMDAEGLLSDKRRARRYPLGLEIAYRAQGDDGPMRGYVLNISESGMYIITRKPYPRGRYISANLSPNRPGGYFMARGRVVRATAGGIAVDFSHRDGSIRDLIEELGKYPHASAPVADAARSRAAPEA
;
A
#
# COMPACT_ATOMS: atom_id res chain seq x y z
N MET A 1 -13.37 13.47 25.61
CA MET A 1 -14.52 13.10 24.75
C MET A 1 -14.54 11.60 24.53
N LYS A 2 -15.72 11.01 24.39
CA LYS A 2 -15.96 9.65 23.93
C LYS A 2 -16.27 9.66 22.43
N ILE A 3 -15.43 9.03 21.60
CA ILE A 3 -15.46 9.16 20.14
C ILE A 3 -15.70 7.79 19.51
N PHE A 4 -16.75 7.66 18.70
CA PHE A 4 -16.97 6.48 17.87
C PHE A 4 -16.22 6.62 16.54
N ILE A 5 -15.35 5.66 16.22
CA ILE A 5 -14.51 5.69 15.01
C ILE A 5 -14.79 4.45 14.18
N THR A 6 -15.12 4.65 12.90
CA THR A 6 -15.12 3.57 11.91
C THR A 6 -13.85 3.64 11.07
N GLY A 7 -13.30 2.50 10.66
CA GLY A 7 -12.06 2.47 9.86
C GLY A 7 -10.78 2.74 10.66
N ALA A 8 -10.83 2.63 11.99
CA ALA A 8 -9.70 2.88 12.89
C ALA A 8 -8.49 1.95 12.66
N THR A 9 -8.71 0.77 12.06
CA THR A 9 -7.63 -0.17 11.72
C THR A 9 -6.99 0.11 10.35
N GLY A 10 -7.42 1.17 9.65
CA GLY A 10 -6.90 1.58 8.35
C GLY A 10 -5.63 2.44 8.44
N PHE A 11 -5.07 2.79 7.29
CA PHE A 11 -3.84 3.60 7.20
C PHE A 11 -3.96 4.95 7.93
N ILE A 12 -4.94 5.78 7.56
CA ILE A 12 -5.22 7.05 8.25
C ILE A 12 -5.76 6.78 9.67
N GLY A 13 -6.65 5.78 9.80
CA GLY A 13 -7.34 5.50 11.05
C GLY A 13 -6.44 5.11 12.21
N THR A 14 -5.36 4.38 11.96
CA THR A 14 -4.42 3.97 13.01
C THR A 14 -3.63 5.16 13.56
N ARG A 15 -3.18 6.07 12.70
CA ARG A 15 -2.52 7.32 13.10
C ARG A 15 -3.47 8.24 13.85
N MET A 16 -4.69 8.38 13.35
CA MET A 16 -5.73 9.19 13.97
C MET A 16 -6.16 8.65 15.33
N ALA A 17 -6.37 7.34 15.46
CA ALA A 17 -6.71 6.72 16.73
C ALA A 17 -5.58 6.92 17.75
N LYS A 18 -4.31 6.77 17.33
CA LYS A 18 -3.17 7.05 18.20
C LYS A 18 -3.16 8.51 18.67
N ASP A 19 -3.23 9.47 17.74
CA ASP A 19 -3.21 10.91 18.06
C ASP A 19 -4.34 11.30 19.03
N LEU A 20 -5.56 10.82 18.78
CA LEU A 20 -6.70 11.10 19.66
C LEU A 20 -6.56 10.43 21.03
N SER A 21 -5.98 9.23 21.08
CA SER A 21 -5.70 8.55 22.35
C SER A 21 -4.66 9.30 23.17
N ASP A 22 -3.58 9.79 22.53
CA ASP A 22 -2.53 10.57 23.20
C ASP A 22 -3.09 11.88 23.79
N ARG A 23 -4.15 12.44 23.18
CA ARG A 23 -4.92 13.60 23.68
C ARG A 23 -5.92 13.28 24.80
N GLY A 24 -5.97 12.02 25.26
CA GLY A 24 -6.84 11.60 26.36
C GLY A 24 -8.30 11.38 25.97
N HIS A 25 -8.61 11.19 24.67
CA HIS A 25 -9.96 10.82 24.25
C HIS A 25 -10.22 9.32 24.48
N THR A 26 -11.45 8.98 24.88
CA THR A 26 -11.91 7.59 24.96
C THR A 26 -12.40 7.15 23.58
N LEU A 27 -11.78 6.14 22.99
CA LEU A 27 -12.08 5.71 21.63
C LEU A 27 -12.89 4.42 21.62
N ILE A 28 -14.01 4.43 20.90
CA ILE A 28 -14.79 3.23 20.56
C ILE A 28 -14.58 2.97 19.07
N CYS A 29 -13.86 1.92 18.74
CA CYS A 29 -13.46 1.63 17.38
C CYS A 29 -14.28 0.47 16.79
N LEU A 30 -15.10 0.76 15.79
CA LEU A 30 -15.82 -0.27 15.04
C LEU A 30 -14.82 -1.18 14.31
N VAL A 31 -14.87 -2.48 14.61
CA VAL A 31 -13.98 -3.49 14.05
C VAL A 31 -14.77 -4.69 13.53
N ARG A 32 -14.34 -5.23 12.39
CA ARG A 32 -14.87 -6.48 11.84
C ARG A 32 -14.14 -7.64 12.49
N LYS A 33 -14.76 -8.81 12.60
CA LYS A 33 -14.15 -10.04 13.16
C LYS A 33 -12.79 -10.40 12.55
N THR A 34 -12.55 -10.02 11.30
CA THR A 34 -11.31 -10.28 10.56
C THR A 34 -10.24 -9.19 10.72
N SER A 35 -10.54 -8.10 11.43
CA SER A 35 -9.61 -6.98 11.64
C SER A 35 -8.46 -7.37 12.57
N ASN A 36 -7.25 -6.89 12.25
CA ASN A 36 -6.15 -6.88 13.22
C ASN A 36 -6.32 -5.66 14.14
N ILE A 37 -6.53 -5.91 15.43
CA ILE A 37 -6.83 -4.88 16.43
C ILE A 37 -5.65 -4.53 17.34
N ARG A 38 -4.47 -5.14 17.12
CA ARG A 38 -3.29 -4.95 18.01
C ARG A 38 -2.91 -3.48 18.18
N SER A 39 -2.99 -2.69 17.11
CA SER A 39 -2.69 -1.26 17.19
C SER A 39 -3.68 -0.48 18.06
N LEU A 40 -4.93 -0.93 18.14
CA LEU A 40 -5.97 -0.34 18.99
C LEU A 40 -5.80 -0.75 20.46
N GLU A 41 -5.46 -2.02 20.70
CA GLU A 41 -5.16 -2.53 22.04
C GLU A 41 -3.97 -1.79 22.67
N ASN A 42 -2.92 -1.55 21.89
CA ASN A 42 -1.72 -0.84 22.34
C ASN A 42 -1.97 0.60 22.80
N ILE A 43 -3.06 1.22 22.36
CA ILE A 43 -3.46 2.58 22.75
C ILE A 43 -4.65 2.57 23.71
N GLY A 44 -5.10 1.40 24.19
CA GLY A 44 -6.24 1.30 25.10
C GLY A 44 -7.59 1.70 24.49
N ALA A 45 -7.71 1.68 23.16
CA ALA A 45 -8.99 1.91 22.49
C ALA A 45 -9.93 0.71 22.70
N VAL A 46 -11.23 0.98 22.83
CA VAL A 46 -12.26 -0.05 23.03
C VAL A 46 -12.68 -0.62 21.67
N PRO A 47 -12.35 -1.88 21.34
CA PRO A 47 -12.84 -2.51 20.13
C PRO A 47 -14.35 -2.77 20.25
N PHE A 48 -15.10 -2.35 19.25
CA PHE A 48 -16.54 -2.57 19.16
C PHE A 48 -16.87 -3.38 17.90
N TRP A 49 -17.32 -4.62 18.08
CA TRP A 49 -17.52 -5.54 16.98
C TRP A 49 -18.79 -5.22 16.19
N GLY A 50 -18.65 -5.00 14.88
CA GLY A 50 -19.78 -4.74 13.98
C GLY A 50 -19.34 -4.49 12.54
N ASP A 51 -20.29 -4.11 11.71
CA ASP A 51 -20.05 -3.81 10.29
C ASP A 51 -20.88 -2.60 9.86
N VAL A 52 -20.28 -1.71 9.06
CA VAL A 52 -20.98 -0.54 8.50
C VAL A 52 -22.15 -0.96 7.60
N CYS A 53 -22.06 -2.14 6.98
CA CYS A 53 -23.12 -2.71 6.16
C CYS A 53 -24.28 -3.27 7.00
N ASP A 54 -24.06 -3.57 8.28
CA ASP A 54 -25.09 -4.02 9.22
C ASP A 54 -25.49 -2.90 10.18
N ARG A 55 -26.52 -2.14 9.80
CA ARG A 55 -27.07 -1.03 10.59
C ARG A 55 -27.38 -1.43 12.04
N ARG A 56 -27.86 -2.65 12.31
CA ARG A 56 -28.24 -3.09 13.66
C ARG A 56 -27.03 -3.18 14.58
N SER A 57 -25.87 -3.48 14.02
CA SER A 57 -24.62 -3.56 14.77
C SER A 57 -24.10 -2.19 15.21
N LEU A 58 -24.49 -1.08 14.57
CA LEU A 58 -23.85 0.23 14.76
C LEU A 58 -24.39 1.03 15.96
N LYS A 59 -25.71 1.07 16.11
CA LYS A 59 -26.40 1.94 17.08
C LYS A 59 -25.92 1.77 18.53
N PRO A 60 -25.70 0.54 19.06
CA PRO A 60 -25.24 0.38 20.44
C PRO A 60 -23.86 1.02 20.69
N GLY A 61 -22.97 0.98 19.70
CA GLY A 61 -21.62 1.55 19.82
C GLY A 61 -21.59 3.07 19.79
N MET A 62 -22.56 3.70 19.14
CA MET A 62 -22.68 5.16 19.06
C MET A 62 -23.35 5.78 20.29
N SER A 63 -24.06 4.99 21.09
CA SER A 63 -24.80 5.51 22.25
C SER A 63 -23.89 6.21 23.27
N GLY A 64 -24.25 7.47 23.59
CA GLY A 64 -23.51 8.31 24.52
C GLY A 64 -22.14 8.77 24.04
N CYS A 65 -21.84 8.69 22.73
CA CYS A 65 -20.62 9.26 22.17
C CYS A 65 -20.78 10.77 21.90
N ASP A 66 -19.71 11.53 22.15
CA ASP A 66 -19.65 12.97 21.89
C ASP A 66 -19.39 13.29 20.42
N ALA A 67 -18.76 12.36 19.69
CA ALA A 67 -18.42 12.54 18.28
C ALA A 67 -18.37 11.21 17.52
N LEU A 68 -18.57 11.29 16.21
CA LEU A 68 -18.38 10.23 15.23
C LEU A 68 -17.29 10.65 14.24
N ILE A 69 -16.33 9.78 13.99
CA ILE A 69 -15.41 9.88 12.85
C ILE A 69 -15.66 8.70 11.91
N HIS A 70 -16.09 9.02 10.69
CA HIS A 70 -16.33 8.01 9.65
C HIS A 70 -15.19 7.96 8.62
N LEU A 71 -14.23 7.03 8.81
CA LEU A 71 -13.12 6.75 7.88
C LEU A 71 -13.33 5.48 7.06
N ALA A 72 -14.27 4.61 7.46
CA ALA A 72 -14.45 3.31 6.80
C ALA A 72 -14.83 3.48 5.34
N ALA A 73 -14.02 2.89 4.46
CA ALA A 73 -14.27 2.84 3.03
C ALA A 73 -13.51 1.65 2.41
N ALA A 74 -14.06 1.08 1.34
CA ALA A 74 -13.30 0.32 0.37
C ALA A 74 -12.51 1.31 -0.50
N THR A 75 -11.19 1.35 -0.33
CA THR A 75 -10.26 2.30 -0.99
C THR A 75 -9.40 1.66 -2.08
N SER A 76 -9.73 0.43 -2.47
CA SER A 76 -9.04 -0.29 -3.54
C SER A 76 -9.32 0.37 -4.89
N PHE A 77 -8.41 0.17 -5.84
CA PHE A 77 -8.59 0.60 -7.24
C PHE A 77 -9.08 -0.55 -8.14
N TRP A 78 -9.42 -1.69 -7.52
CA TRP A 78 -10.03 -2.87 -8.10
C TRP A 78 -10.56 -3.78 -6.98
N GLU A 79 -11.79 -4.25 -7.11
CA GLU A 79 -12.35 -5.36 -6.32
C GLU A 79 -12.91 -6.41 -7.28
N GLN A 80 -12.97 -7.67 -6.83
CA GLN A 80 -13.60 -8.75 -7.59
C GLN A 80 -15.07 -8.46 -7.88
N ASP A 81 -15.76 -7.94 -6.87
CA ASP A 81 -17.15 -7.51 -6.97
C ASP A 81 -17.20 -5.98 -6.92
N ARG A 82 -17.67 -5.35 -8.01
CA ARG A 82 -17.82 -3.90 -8.06
C ARG A 82 -18.93 -3.39 -7.14
N GLU A 83 -19.94 -4.21 -6.83
CA GLU A 83 -21.01 -3.84 -5.91
C GLU A 83 -20.50 -3.68 -4.48
N SER A 84 -19.41 -4.37 -4.12
CA SER A 84 -18.77 -4.25 -2.80
C SER A 84 -18.36 -2.81 -2.45
N TYR A 85 -17.97 -1.99 -3.44
CA TYR A 85 -17.69 -0.56 -3.23
C TYR A 85 -18.96 0.19 -2.85
N SER A 86 -20.05 -0.01 -3.59
CA SER A 86 -21.33 0.64 -3.32
C SER A 86 -21.89 0.20 -1.97
N LEU A 87 -21.80 -1.10 -1.65
CA LEU A 87 -22.24 -1.65 -0.38
C LEU A 87 -21.50 -1.00 0.80
N THR A 88 -20.17 -0.96 0.76
CA THR A 88 -19.38 -0.42 1.87
C THR A 88 -19.40 1.11 1.90
N ASN A 89 -19.10 1.76 0.78
CA ASN A 89 -18.92 3.21 0.73
C ASN A 89 -20.27 3.92 0.76
N VAL A 90 -21.26 3.49 -0.03
CA VAL A 90 -22.55 4.19 -0.15
C VAL A 90 -23.51 3.73 0.94
N ASN A 91 -23.84 2.44 0.99
CA ASN A 91 -24.80 1.92 1.97
C ASN A 91 -24.22 1.95 3.39
N GLY A 92 -22.93 1.63 3.56
CA GLY A 92 -22.27 1.75 4.85
C GLY A 92 -22.25 3.18 5.38
N THR A 93 -21.95 4.18 4.54
CA THR A 93 -22.05 5.60 4.95
C THR A 93 -23.48 5.95 5.32
N ARG A 94 -24.48 5.53 4.53
CA ARG A 94 -25.90 5.76 4.86
C ARG A 94 -26.24 5.23 6.25
N ASN A 95 -25.92 3.97 6.52
CA ASN A 95 -26.20 3.33 7.80
C ASN A 95 -25.52 4.07 8.96
N VAL A 96 -24.24 4.41 8.81
CA VAL A 96 -23.47 5.13 9.83
C VAL A 96 -24.07 6.51 10.11
N MET A 97 -24.39 7.29 9.07
CA MET A 97 -24.92 8.64 9.22
C MET A 97 -26.35 8.62 9.78
N GLU A 98 -27.20 7.69 9.35
CA GLU A 98 -28.56 7.53 9.92
C GLU A 98 -28.50 7.10 11.38
N CYS A 99 -27.59 6.19 11.77
CA CYS A 99 -27.39 5.84 13.17
C CYS A 99 -26.85 7.00 14.00
N ALA A 100 -26.01 7.86 13.42
CA ALA A 100 -25.50 9.05 14.09
C ALA A 100 -26.62 10.06 14.39
N VAL A 101 -27.54 10.26 13.44
CA VAL A 101 -28.76 11.05 13.65
C VAL A 101 -29.60 10.44 14.78
N GLU A 102 -29.88 9.15 14.72
CA GLU A 102 -30.70 8.48 15.75
C GLU A 102 -30.09 8.48 17.15
N ALA A 103 -28.76 8.37 17.24
CA ALA A 103 -28.02 8.41 18.49
C ALA A 103 -27.82 9.83 19.03
N GLY A 104 -28.19 10.87 18.26
CA GLY A 104 -28.03 12.27 18.64
C GLY A 104 -26.57 12.69 18.76
N ILE A 105 -25.69 12.16 17.90
CA ILE A 105 -24.25 12.46 17.96
C ILE A 105 -24.02 13.98 17.74
N PRO A 106 -23.40 14.70 18.70
CA PRO A 106 -23.24 16.15 18.61
C PRO A 106 -22.26 16.64 17.52
N ARG A 107 -21.37 15.78 17.04
CA ARG A 107 -20.35 16.14 16.04
C ARG A 107 -20.01 14.94 15.16
N VAL A 108 -20.11 15.11 13.85
CA VAL A 108 -19.79 14.08 12.86
C VAL A 108 -18.72 14.58 11.90
N VAL A 109 -17.59 13.88 11.85
CA VAL A 109 -16.54 14.09 10.85
C VAL A 109 -16.60 12.96 9.82
N HIS A 110 -16.92 13.31 8.57
CA HIS A 110 -16.89 12.37 7.46
C HIS A 110 -15.61 12.53 6.64
N MET A 111 -14.90 11.44 6.41
CA MET A 111 -13.71 11.45 5.56
C MET A 111 -14.10 11.11 4.13
N SER A 112 -14.12 12.12 3.26
CA SER A 112 -14.30 11.99 1.81
C SER A 112 -12.93 11.86 1.13
N ALA A 113 -12.79 12.33 -0.11
CA ALA A 113 -11.54 12.36 -0.85
C ALA A 113 -11.55 13.45 -1.94
N LEU A 114 -10.40 14.07 -2.24
CA LEU A 114 -10.29 15.03 -3.35
C LEU A 114 -10.75 14.46 -4.70
N SER A 115 -10.63 13.13 -4.89
CA SER A 115 -11.06 12.46 -6.13
C SER A 115 -12.54 12.61 -6.44
N VAL A 116 -13.37 12.95 -5.44
CA VAL A 116 -14.80 13.24 -5.62
C VAL A 116 -15.02 14.39 -6.61
N TYR A 117 -14.13 15.39 -6.65
CA TYR A 117 -14.22 16.54 -7.55
C TYR A 117 -13.94 16.18 -9.01
N GLY A 118 -13.20 15.09 -9.25
CA GLY A 118 -12.96 14.55 -10.59
C GLY A 118 -12.29 15.56 -11.54
N ARG A 119 -13.01 15.99 -12.58
CA ARG A 119 -12.56 17.04 -13.52
C ARG A 119 -13.31 18.38 -13.30
N PRO A 120 -12.97 19.17 -12.27
CA PRO A 120 -13.54 20.49 -12.10
C PRO A 120 -13.08 21.44 -13.21
N ALA A 121 -13.83 22.53 -13.42
CA ALA A 121 -13.58 23.51 -14.49
C ALA A 121 -12.28 24.31 -14.27
N GLN A 122 -11.92 24.57 -13.02
CA GLN A 122 -10.72 25.30 -12.63
C GLN A 122 -9.76 24.40 -11.84
N ARG A 123 -8.46 24.68 -11.98
CA ARG A 123 -7.37 23.98 -11.29
C ARG A 123 -6.26 24.99 -10.94
N PRO A 124 -5.73 25.02 -9.71
CA PRO A 124 -6.15 24.21 -8.56
C PRO A 124 -7.61 24.48 -8.17
N PHE A 125 -8.30 23.46 -7.67
CA PHE A 125 -9.66 23.61 -7.16
C PHE A 125 -9.64 23.68 -5.62
N ASP A 126 -10.67 24.29 -5.06
CA ASP A 126 -10.84 24.51 -3.62
C ASP A 126 -12.24 24.05 -3.16
N GLU A 127 -12.58 24.30 -1.89
CA GLU A 127 -13.87 23.92 -1.33
C GLU A 127 -15.07 24.66 -1.94
N THR A 128 -14.85 25.78 -2.64
CA THR A 128 -15.89 26.56 -3.31
C THR A 128 -16.16 26.07 -4.74
N SER A 129 -15.24 25.27 -5.28
CA SER A 129 -15.30 24.76 -6.62
C SER A 129 -16.48 23.79 -6.81
N THR A 130 -17.06 23.78 -8.01
CA THR A 130 -18.10 22.82 -8.36
C THR A 130 -17.50 21.45 -8.69
N VAL A 131 -18.19 20.39 -8.28
CA VAL A 131 -17.78 19.02 -8.62
C VAL A 131 -17.90 18.81 -10.13
N GLY A 132 -16.85 18.26 -10.74
CA GLY A 132 -16.80 18.02 -12.17
C GLY A 132 -17.74 16.92 -12.68
N PRO A 133 -18.07 16.91 -13.98
CA PRO A 133 -19.01 15.95 -14.57
C PRO A 133 -18.47 14.52 -14.59
N VAL A 134 -17.15 14.33 -14.52
CA VAL A 134 -16.49 13.02 -14.65
C VAL A 134 -15.81 12.65 -13.34
N ARG A 135 -16.02 11.42 -12.87
CA ARG A 135 -15.24 10.76 -11.80
C ARG A 135 -14.39 9.65 -12.44
N PHE A 136 -13.09 9.61 -12.12
CA PHE A 136 -12.13 8.76 -12.85
C PHE A 136 -12.01 7.32 -12.34
N SER A 137 -12.73 6.98 -11.28
CA SER A 137 -12.73 5.64 -10.67
C SER A 137 -14.05 5.31 -10.00
N GLU A 138 -14.35 4.02 -9.84
CA GLU A 138 -15.49 3.56 -9.04
C GLU A 138 -15.38 4.00 -7.57
N TYR A 139 -14.15 4.05 -7.04
CA TYR A 139 -13.87 4.65 -5.73
C TYR A 139 -14.35 6.10 -5.66
N ALA A 140 -13.96 6.95 -6.62
CA ALA A 140 -14.36 8.35 -6.65
C ALA A 140 -15.88 8.52 -6.80
N ARG A 141 -16.52 7.68 -7.64
CA ARG A 141 -17.98 7.69 -7.83
C ARG A 141 -18.71 7.34 -6.52
N THR A 142 -18.33 6.24 -5.88
CA THR A 142 -19.00 5.78 -4.65
C THR A 142 -18.73 6.70 -3.46
N LYS A 143 -17.55 7.31 -3.35
CA LYS A 143 -17.28 8.36 -2.34
C LYS A 143 -18.14 9.61 -2.57
N TYR A 144 -18.36 10.01 -3.82
CA TYR A 144 -19.25 11.13 -4.14
C TYR A 144 -20.71 10.83 -3.76
N GLU A 145 -21.20 9.62 -4.06
CA GLU A 145 -22.54 9.20 -3.68
C GLU A 145 -22.73 9.12 -2.15
N ALA A 146 -21.75 8.58 -1.43
CA ALA A 146 -21.72 8.55 0.02
C ALA A 146 -21.79 9.97 0.63
N GLU A 147 -20.99 10.89 0.09
CA GLU A 147 -20.95 12.28 0.53
C GLU A 147 -22.29 12.99 0.30
N ARG A 148 -22.96 12.75 -0.83
CA ARG A 148 -24.31 13.31 -1.09
C ARG A 148 -25.32 12.84 -0.06
N ILE A 149 -25.20 11.61 0.45
CA ILE A 149 -26.08 11.11 1.52
C ILE A 149 -25.81 11.86 2.83
N ALA A 150 -24.55 12.01 3.21
CA ALA A 150 -24.18 12.75 4.42
C ALA A 150 -24.67 14.21 4.38
N TRP A 151 -24.44 14.92 3.27
CA TRP A 151 -24.97 16.29 3.09
C TRP A 151 -26.49 16.34 3.05
N GLY A 152 -27.14 15.33 2.46
CA GLY A 152 -28.60 15.22 2.46
C GLY A 152 -29.17 15.05 3.87
N LEU A 153 -28.49 14.30 4.74
CA LEU A 153 -28.87 14.15 6.15
C LEU A 153 -28.56 15.41 6.97
N HIS A 154 -27.45 16.09 6.71
CA HIS A 154 -27.19 17.41 7.28
C HIS A 154 -28.32 18.39 6.97
N ALA A 155 -28.76 18.47 5.70
CA ALA A 155 -29.81 19.40 5.28
C ALA A 155 -31.23 19.03 5.75
N LYS A 156 -31.53 17.74 5.96
CA LYS A 156 -32.91 17.26 6.24
C LYS A 156 -33.15 16.82 7.68
N LYS A 157 -32.07 16.56 8.43
CA LYS A 157 -32.09 15.95 9.77
C LYS A 157 -31.11 16.62 10.72
N ASP A 158 -30.59 17.79 10.35
CA ASP A 158 -29.67 18.60 11.17
C ASP A 158 -28.45 17.84 11.69
N LEU A 159 -27.95 16.86 10.93
CA LEU A 159 -26.74 16.11 11.28
C LEU A 159 -25.56 17.09 11.41
N PRO A 160 -24.87 17.19 12.57
CA PRO A 160 -23.79 18.17 12.79
C PRO A 160 -22.49 17.74 12.08
N LEU A 161 -22.49 17.89 10.76
CA LEU A 161 -21.51 17.30 9.84
C LEU A 161 -20.38 18.28 9.48
N VAL A 162 -19.15 17.77 9.48
CA VAL A 162 -17.98 18.37 8.81
C VAL A 162 -17.38 17.32 7.89
N VAL A 163 -17.02 17.70 6.66
CA VAL A 163 -16.43 16.77 5.67
C VAL A 163 -14.97 17.14 5.40
N CYS A 164 -14.08 16.18 5.60
CA CYS A 164 -12.66 16.29 5.30
C CYS A 164 -12.33 15.64 3.95
N TYR A 165 -11.50 16.29 3.16
CA TYR A 165 -11.06 15.81 1.85
C TYR A 165 -9.54 15.72 1.85
N PRO A 166 -8.97 14.59 2.31
CA PRO A 166 -7.54 14.40 2.30
C PRO A 166 -7.06 14.32 0.86
N ALA A 167 -5.91 14.93 0.62
CA ALA A 167 -5.13 14.72 -0.58
C ALA A 167 -4.50 13.32 -0.60
N VAL A 168 -3.58 13.05 -1.52
CA VAL A 168 -2.90 11.74 -1.54
C VAL A 168 -2.04 11.63 -0.28
N ALA A 169 -2.55 10.90 0.72
CA ALA A 169 -1.88 10.69 1.99
C ALA A 169 -0.66 9.77 1.82
N LEU A 170 0.49 10.24 2.30
CA LEU A 170 1.78 9.55 2.29
C LEU A 170 2.30 9.40 3.73
N GLY A 171 3.17 8.42 3.95
CA GLY A 171 3.86 8.18 5.21
C GLY A 171 3.89 6.72 5.63
N ALA A 172 4.61 6.43 6.71
CA ALA A 172 4.82 5.07 7.21
C ALA A 172 3.52 4.38 7.69
N GLY A 173 3.48 3.06 7.57
CA GLY A 173 2.42 2.20 8.12
C GLY A 173 1.42 1.69 7.08
N ARG A 174 1.70 1.88 5.78
CA ARG A 174 0.96 1.24 4.69
C ARG A 174 1.78 0.05 4.22
N ARG A 175 1.21 -1.16 4.15
CA ARG A 175 1.92 -2.36 3.64
C ARG A 175 2.67 -2.01 2.35
N ALA A 176 4.00 -1.94 2.44
CA ALA A 176 4.81 -1.65 1.29
C ALA A 176 4.74 -2.89 0.36
N GLY A 177 4.67 -2.63 -0.93
CA GLY A 177 4.31 -3.63 -1.94
C GLY A 177 2.87 -3.51 -2.44
N GLY A 178 2.71 -2.70 -3.50
CA GLY A 178 1.49 -2.64 -4.33
C GLY A 178 0.33 -1.80 -3.81
N THR A 179 0.33 -1.38 -2.54
CA THR A 179 -0.78 -0.60 -1.97
C THR A 179 -0.48 0.88 -1.73
N SER A 180 0.76 1.28 -1.38
CA SER A 180 1.12 2.71 -1.27
C SER A 180 1.27 3.38 -2.64
N PHE A 181 1.09 4.71 -2.69
CA PHE A 181 1.17 5.46 -3.94
C PHE A 181 2.59 5.42 -4.51
N ILE A 182 3.61 5.66 -3.68
CA ILE A 182 5.01 5.55 -4.06
C ILE A 182 5.36 4.11 -4.42
N GLY A 183 4.92 3.13 -3.63
CA GLY A 183 5.15 1.71 -3.89
C GLY A 183 4.57 1.24 -5.23
N ARG A 184 3.43 1.79 -5.67
CA ARG A 184 2.87 1.53 -7.01
C ARG A 184 3.70 2.17 -8.12
N LEU A 185 4.18 3.39 -7.91
CA LEU A 185 5.04 4.07 -8.89
C LEU A 185 6.39 3.37 -9.03
N VAL A 186 6.98 2.88 -7.93
CA VAL A 186 8.26 2.18 -7.95
C VAL A 186 8.12 0.73 -8.43
N GLY A 187 7.08 0.03 -7.97
CA GLY A 187 6.86 -1.40 -8.24
C GLY A 187 6.20 -1.69 -9.60
N ALA A 188 5.45 -0.75 -10.17
CA ALA A 188 5.09 -0.80 -11.57
C ALA A 188 6.39 -0.65 -12.35
N LEU A 189 6.89 -1.75 -12.90
CA LEU A 189 8.03 -1.75 -13.81
C LEU A 189 7.74 -0.68 -14.87
N SER A 190 8.34 0.50 -14.66
CA SER A 190 8.33 1.68 -15.50
C SER A 190 7.07 2.58 -15.43
N VAL A 191 7.09 3.62 -14.58
CA VAL A 191 6.19 4.78 -14.75
C VAL A 191 6.42 5.33 -16.14
N SER A 192 5.37 5.38 -16.94
CA SER A 192 5.44 6.02 -18.26
C SER A 192 5.87 7.48 -18.09
N ARG A 193 6.83 7.91 -18.91
CA ARG A 193 7.21 9.32 -19.06
C ARG A 193 6.02 10.24 -19.28
N ALA A 194 4.92 9.72 -19.80
CA ALA A 194 3.72 10.48 -20.07
C ALA A 194 2.93 10.92 -18.81
N PHE A 195 3.17 10.31 -17.65
CA PHE A 195 2.54 10.71 -16.39
C PHE A 195 3.41 11.66 -15.56
N LEU A 196 4.67 11.90 -15.95
CA LEU A 196 5.62 12.64 -15.12
C LEU A 196 5.21 14.09 -14.84
N ASN A 197 4.46 14.71 -15.75
CA ASN A 197 4.04 16.11 -15.61
C ASN A 197 2.66 16.25 -14.96
N SER A 198 1.96 15.16 -14.61
CA SER A 198 0.68 15.30 -13.91
C SER A 198 0.91 15.81 -12.49
N ILE A 199 0.11 16.80 -12.09
CA ILE A 199 0.20 17.47 -10.79
C ILE A 199 -0.81 16.84 -9.85
N HIS A 200 -0.31 16.41 -8.69
CA HIS A 200 -1.10 15.85 -7.61
C HIS A 200 -0.83 16.62 -6.33
N THR A 201 -1.81 16.65 -5.45
CA THR A 201 -1.64 17.20 -4.10
C THR A 201 -1.41 16.05 -3.14
N PHE A 202 -0.45 16.24 -2.25
CA PHE A 202 -0.01 15.24 -1.27
C PHE A 202 -0.15 15.82 0.13
N VAL A 203 -0.31 14.93 1.10
CA VAL A 203 -0.38 15.31 2.52
C VAL A 203 0.27 14.23 3.37
N HIS A 204 0.94 14.63 4.45
CA HIS A 204 1.44 13.68 5.43
C HIS A 204 0.26 13.04 6.17
N VAL A 205 0.27 11.73 6.37
CA VAL A 205 -0.84 11.01 7.04
C VAL A 205 -1.12 11.56 8.45
N GLN A 206 -0.09 12.00 9.16
CA GLN A 206 -0.23 12.62 10.49
C GLN A 206 -0.97 13.97 10.43
N ASP A 207 -0.77 14.77 9.38
CA ASP A 207 -1.47 16.05 9.25
C ASP A 207 -2.97 15.85 9.02
N VAL A 208 -3.36 14.71 8.43
CA VAL A 208 -4.78 14.32 8.33
C VAL A 208 -5.37 14.02 9.70
N ALA A 209 -4.62 13.36 10.58
CA ALA A 209 -5.03 13.14 11.97
C ALA A 209 -5.16 14.46 12.73
N GLU A 210 -4.14 15.32 12.64
CA GLU A 210 -4.12 16.65 13.28
C GLU A 210 -5.34 17.50 12.85
N ALA A 211 -5.62 17.56 11.55
CA ALA A 211 -6.76 18.32 11.03
C ALA A 211 -8.09 17.84 11.63
N VAL A 212 -8.31 16.53 11.73
CA VAL A 212 -9.53 15.98 12.35
C VAL A 212 -9.58 16.28 13.83
N SER A 213 -8.46 16.17 14.55
CA SER A 213 -8.38 16.52 15.97
C SER A 213 -8.77 17.98 16.23
N ARG A 214 -8.41 18.91 15.35
CA ARG A 214 -8.85 20.31 15.43
C ARG A 214 -10.33 20.50 15.12
N ILE A 215 -10.84 19.81 14.09
CA ILE A 215 -12.26 19.86 13.71
C ILE A 215 -13.17 19.31 14.81
N LEU A 216 -12.68 18.38 15.62
CA LEU A 216 -13.46 17.81 16.73
C LEU A 216 -13.78 18.81 17.83
N ASP A 217 -13.05 19.93 17.92
CA ASP A 217 -13.39 21.00 18.83
C ASP A 217 -14.82 21.52 18.53
N ARG A 218 -15.62 21.67 19.58
CA ARG A 218 -17.04 22.05 19.47
C ARG A 218 -17.19 23.48 18.97
N GLU A 219 -16.18 24.32 19.12
CA GLU A 219 -16.18 25.69 18.61
C GLU A 219 -16.07 25.75 17.07
N PHE A 220 -15.57 24.71 16.42
CA PHE A 220 -15.47 24.70 14.95
C PHE A 220 -16.87 24.65 14.30
N PRO A 221 -17.15 25.47 13.27
CA PRO A 221 -18.45 25.47 12.61
C PRO A 221 -18.82 24.11 11.98
N ILE A 222 -20.09 23.70 12.15
CA ILE A 222 -20.70 22.61 11.37
C ILE A 222 -20.98 23.06 9.93
N GLY A 223 -21.28 22.10 9.05
CA GLY A 223 -21.63 22.37 7.66
C GLY A 223 -20.43 22.71 6.76
N GLN A 224 -19.21 22.49 7.25
CA GLN A 224 -17.98 22.87 6.56
C GLN A 224 -17.36 21.73 5.75
N ARG A 225 -16.65 22.15 4.70
CA ARG A 225 -15.72 21.34 3.91
C ARG A 225 -14.31 21.81 4.21
N TYR A 226 -13.38 20.87 4.37
CA TYR A 226 -11.96 21.15 4.53
C TYR A 226 -11.10 20.23 3.66
N PHE A 227 -10.34 20.83 2.75
CA PHE A 227 -9.32 20.14 1.97
C PHE A 227 -8.06 20.03 2.80
N ILE A 228 -7.70 18.79 3.14
CA ILE A 228 -6.48 18.50 3.88
C ILE A 228 -5.40 18.20 2.84
N ALA A 229 -4.85 19.27 2.30
CA ALA A 229 -4.07 19.30 1.08
C ALA A 229 -2.78 20.10 1.29
N GLY A 230 -1.66 19.39 1.47
CA GLY A 230 -0.37 19.97 1.80
C GLY A 230 0.37 20.52 0.57
N GLU A 231 1.20 19.70 -0.07
CA GLU A 231 2.03 20.14 -1.19
C GLU A 231 1.51 19.65 -2.55
N ARG A 232 1.54 20.53 -3.54
CA ARG A 232 1.26 20.21 -4.95
C ARG A 232 2.55 19.88 -5.66
N LEU A 233 2.71 18.63 -6.09
CA LEU A 233 3.91 18.15 -6.75
C LEU A 233 3.56 17.43 -8.06
N SER A 234 4.47 17.52 -9.03
CA SER A 234 4.41 16.63 -10.19
C SER A 234 4.89 15.23 -9.81
N ILE A 235 4.42 14.20 -10.52
CA ILE A 235 4.95 12.84 -10.37
C ILE A 235 6.48 12.82 -10.60
N ARG A 236 6.99 13.65 -11.52
CA ARG A 236 8.43 13.85 -11.73
C ARG A 236 9.15 14.28 -10.46
N ARG A 237 8.63 15.29 -9.75
CA ARG A 237 9.26 15.80 -8.53
C ARG A 237 9.17 14.79 -7.39
N LEU A 238 8.03 14.12 -7.24
CA LEU A 238 7.88 13.05 -6.24
C LEU A 238 8.89 11.92 -6.49
N LEU A 239 9.01 11.44 -7.73
CA LEU A 239 10.01 10.41 -8.07
C LEU A 239 11.44 10.90 -7.84
N ALA A 240 11.74 12.18 -8.12
CA ALA A 240 13.05 12.76 -7.83
C ALA A 240 13.35 12.75 -6.32
N MET A 241 12.38 13.08 -5.46
CA MET A 241 12.54 12.98 -4.00
C MET A 241 12.81 11.55 -3.55
N VAL A 242 12.15 10.56 -4.15
CA VAL A 242 12.42 9.14 -3.89
C VAL A 242 13.83 8.76 -4.34
N GLU A 243 14.28 9.20 -5.51
CA GLU A 243 15.63 8.95 -6.02
C GLU A 243 16.71 9.61 -5.13
N GLU A 244 16.47 10.86 -4.69
CA GLU A 244 17.34 11.62 -3.78
C GLU A 244 17.45 10.92 -2.41
N THR A 245 16.34 10.46 -1.86
CA THR A 245 16.30 9.85 -0.52
C THR A 245 16.83 8.42 -0.50
N SER A 246 16.53 7.63 -1.53
CA SER A 246 17.01 6.24 -1.64
C SER A 246 18.43 6.12 -2.20
N GLY A 247 18.96 7.19 -2.80
CA GLY A 247 20.21 7.16 -3.57
C GLY A 247 20.15 6.30 -4.84
N ARG A 248 18.95 5.92 -5.31
CA ARG A 248 18.75 4.99 -6.44
C ARG A 248 18.02 5.68 -7.59
N LYS A 249 18.40 5.35 -8.83
CA LYS A 249 17.66 5.79 -10.01
C LYS A 249 16.50 4.85 -10.29
N LEU A 250 15.31 5.41 -10.47
CA LEU A 250 14.09 4.65 -10.77
C LEU A 250 13.97 4.41 -12.27
N ALA A 251 13.56 3.20 -12.65
CA ALA A 251 13.31 2.85 -14.04
C ALA A 251 12.09 3.62 -14.58
N ARG A 252 12.26 4.31 -15.71
CA ARG A 252 11.20 5.07 -16.39
C ARG A 252 10.91 4.46 -17.77
N SER A 253 9.64 4.39 -18.16
CA SER A 253 9.21 3.83 -19.45
C SER A 253 8.95 4.93 -20.47
N SER A 254 9.15 4.63 -21.74
CA SER A 254 8.74 5.48 -22.86
C SER A 254 7.34 5.15 -23.41
N VAL A 255 6.56 4.29 -22.73
CA VAL A 255 5.21 3.88 -23.16
C VAL A 255 4.32 5.12 -23.30
N SER A 256 3.71 5.32 -24.47
CA SER A 256 2.81 6.44 -24.74
C SER A 256 1.49 6.33 -23.96
N ILE A 257 0.77 7.45 -23.78
CA ILE A 257 -0.54 7.46 -23.07
C ILE A 257 -1.55 6.46 -23.67
N PRO A 258 -1.73 6.38 -25.01
CA PRO A 258 -2.66 5.41 -25.59
C PRO A 258 -2.28 3.97 -25.26
N SER A 259 -0.98 3.64 -25.32
CA SER A 259 -0.47 2.32 -24.98
C SER A 259 -0.67 1.99 -23.50
N ALA A 260 -0.45 2.96 -22.61
CA ALA A 260 -0.71 2.79 -21.17
C ALA A 260 -2.20 2.54 -20.88
N ARG A 261 -3.11 3.20 -21.62
CA ARG A 261 -4.55 2.93 -21.52
C ARG A 261 -4.89 1.52 -21.96
N ILE A 262 -4.34 1.06 -23.08
CA ILE A 262 -4.55 -0.32 -23.57
C ILE A 262 -4.08 -1.31 -22.50
N VAL A 263 -2.86 -1.14 -21.97
CA VAL A 263 -2.34 -1.99 -20.90
C VAL A 263 -3.27 -2.02 -19.69
N GLY A 264 -3.71 -0.85 -19.20
CA GLY A 264 -4.64 -0.77 -18.07
C GLY A 264 -5.97 -1.47 -18.33
N THR A 265 -6.57 -1.25 -19.51
CA THR A 265 -7.83 -1.92 -19.91
C THR A 265 -7.65 -3.43 -20.01
N THR A 266 -6.58 -3.89 -20.67
CA THR A 266 -6.29 -5.32 -20.82
C THR A 266 -6.04 -5.99 -19.46
N LEU A 267 -5.22 -5.40 -18.59
CA LEU A 267 -4.98 -5.93 -17.25
C LEU A 267 -6.25 -5.94 -16.39
N THR A 268 -7.12 -4.93 -16.55
CA THR A 268 -8.42 -4.89 -15.85
C THR A 268 -9.40 -5.94 -16.39
N ALA A 269 -9.43 -6.17 -17.70
CA ALA A 269 -10.25 -7.22 -18.31
C ALA A 269 -9.77 -8.63 -17.89
N VAL A 270 -8.45 -8.86 -17.92
CA VAL A 270 -7.84 -10.11 -17.42
C VAL A 270 -8.14 -10.29 -15.94
N ALA A 271 -8.09 -9.23 -15.13
CA ALA A 271 -8.47 -9.28 -13.72
C ALA A 271 -9.94 -9.66 -13.53
N GLY A 272 -10.85 -9.14 -14.37
CA GLY A 272 -12.27 -9.52 -14.36
C GLY A 272 -12.50 -11.00 -14.67
N ILE A 273 -11.73 -11.57 -15.61
CA ILE A 273 -11.81 -12.99 -15.98
C ILE A 273 -11.16 -13.88 -14.91
N THR A 274 -9.96 -13.53 -14.46
CA THR A 274 -9.17 -14.34 -13.51
C THR A 274 -9.63 -14.18 -12.07
N ARG A 275 -10.50 -13.20 -11.79
CA ARG A 275 -10.87 -12.73 -10.45
C ARG A 275 -9.66 -12.48 -9.55
N LYS A 276 -8.52 -12.08 -10.13
CA LYS A 276 -7.31 -11.70 -9.38
C LYS A 276 -7.02 -10.23 -9.63
N PRO A 277 -6.44 -9.50 -8.66
CA PRO A 277 -6.14 -8.08 -8.83
C PRO A 277 -5.24 -7.85 -10.05
N PRO A 278 -5.43 -6.72 -10.77
CA PRO A 278 -4.58 -6.36 -11.91
C PRO A 278 -3.10 -6.42 -11.52
N LEU A 279 -2.30 -7.02 -12.40
CA LEU A 279 -0.86 -7.15 -12.19
C LEU A 279 -0.25 -5.77 -11.90
N MET A 280 0.58 -5.68 -10.86
CA MET A 280 1.22 -4.43 -10.39
C MET A 280 0.24 -3.32 -9.95
N GLY A 281 -1.05 -3.61 -9.77
CA GLY A 281 -2.06 -2.62 -9.36
C GLY A 281 -2.42 -1.60 -10.44
N LEU A 282 -2.06 -1.86 -11.70
CA LEU A 282 -2.31 -0.99 -12.86
C LEU A 282 -3.72 -1.19 -13.41
N SER A 283 -4.74 -0.74 -12.67
CA SER A 283 -6.11 -0.69 -13.19
C SER A 283 -6.35 0.53 -14.10
N SER A 284 -7.37 0.45 -14.96
CA SER A 284 -7.84 1.59 -15.77
C SER A 284 -8.11 2.83 -14.91
N ASP A 285 -8.71 2.64 -13.76
CA ASP A 285 -9.11 3.66 -12.80
C ASP A 285 -7.90 4.37 -12.20
N TYR A 286 -6.88 3.59 -11.82
CA TYR A 286 -5.63 4.12 -11.31
C TYR A 286 -4.89 4.95 -12.37
N LEU A 287 -4.77 4.44 -13.60
CA LEU A 287 -4.08 5.16 -14.68
C LEU A 287 -4.83 6.43 -15.12
N ALA A 288 -6.16 6.40 -15.15
CA ALA A 288 -6.98 7.59 -15.42
C ALA A 288 -6.77 8.66 -14.35
N THR A 289 -6.82 8.28 -13.07
CA THR A 289 -6.58 9.19 -11.95
C THR A 289 -5.16 9.76 -11.97
N LEU A 290 -4.16 8.90 -12.21
CA LEU A 290 -2.75 9.29 -12.29
C LEU A 290 -2.49 10.30 -13.42
N ARG A 291 -3.14 10.10 -14.58
CA ARG A 291 -3.01 10.99 -15.74
C ARG A 291 -3.58 12.37 -15.48
N GLU A 292 -4.80 12.41 -14.96
CA GLU A 292 -5.54 13.66 -14.81
C GLU A 292 -4.97 14.53 -13.70
N GLY A 293 -4.49 13.93 -12.61
CA GLY A 293 -4.03 14.69 -11.46
C GLY A 293 -5.15 15.33 -10.66
N LEU A 294 -4.86 15.61 -9.39
CA LEU A 294 -5.77 16.23 -8.42
C LEU A 294 -5.03 17.39 -7.75
N ALA A 295 -4.89 18.50 -8.48
CA ALA A 295 -4.32 19.74 -7.96
C ALA A 295 -5.40 20.51 -7.20
N ALA A 296 -5.29 20.57 -5.87
CA ALA A 296 -6.22 21.24 -4.98
C ALA A 296 -5.50 22.26 -4.11
N ASP A 297 -6.24 23.26 -3.63
CA ASP A 297 -5.77 24.26 -2.67
C ASP A 297 -6.28 23.90 -1.26
N GLY A 298 -5.36 23.69 -0.32
CA GLY A 298 -5.67 23.44 1.10
C GLY A 298 -5.62 24.69 1.98
N GLY A 299 -5.59 25.90 1.37
CA GLY A 299 -5.39 27.16 2.08
C GLY A 299 -6.47 27.47 3.12
N LYS A 300 -7.70 26.97 2.94
CA LYS A 300 -8.76 27.13 3.95
C LYS A 300 -8.41 26.42 5.26
N ALA A 301 -7.91 25.19 5.20
CA ALA A 301 -7.46 24.46 6.38
C ALA A 301 -6.29 25.17 7.09
N VAL A 302 -5.38 25.82 6.35
CA VAL A 302 -4.32 26.63 6.97
C VAL A 302 -4.90 27.83 7.72
N ARG A 303 -5.80 28.59 7.09
CA ARG A 303 -6.36 29.81 7.68
C ARG A 303 -7.31 29.55 8.84
N GLU A 304 -8.20 28.58 8.70
CA GLU A 304 -9.27 28.34 9.67
C GLU A 304 -8.88 27.31 10.72
N LEU A 305 -8.23 26.22 10.33
CA LEU A 305 -7.78 25.20 11.29
C LEU A 305 -6.41 25.54 11.89
N GLY A 306 -5.70 26.55 11.39
CA GLY A 306 -4.33 26.88 11.83
C GLY A 306 -3.29 25.81 11.46
N MET A 307 -3.56 25.01 10.43
CA MET A 307 -2.71 23.89 10.03
C MET A 307 -1.33 24.36 9.60
N THR A 308 -0.30 23.68 10.08
CA THR A 308 1.05 23.72 9.51
C THR A 308 1.34 22.35 8.95
N TYR A 309 1.45 22.24 7.62
CA TYR A 309 1.68 20.96 6.97
C TYR A 309 3.13 20.52 7.11
N THR A 310 3.31 19.24 7.40
CA THR A 310 4.61 18.58 7.38
C THR A 310 5.10 18.49 5.94
N PRO A 311 6.37 18.82 5.65
CA PRO A 311 6.93 18.67 4.32
C PRO A 311 6.80 17.24 3.80
N ILE A 312 6.40 17.08 2.54
CA ILE A 312 6.18 15.76 1.92
C ILE A 312 7.47 14.95 1.80
N SER A 313 8.63 15.60 1.81
CA SER A 313 9.93 14.93 1.90
C SER A 313 10.04 14.02 3.14
N ALA A 314 9.42 14.38 4.27
CA ALA A 314 9.40 13.54 5.47
C ALA A 314 8.60 12.25 5.21
N ALA A 315 7.38 12.37 4.66
CA ALA A 315 6.56 11.22 4.30
C ALA A 315 7.25 10.30 3.27
N VAL A 316 7.95 10.90 2.28
CA VAL A 316 8.73 10.15 1.29
C VAL A 316 9.86 9.39 1.96
N SER A 317 10.57 10.00 2.92
CA SER A 317 11.66 9.36 3.65
C SER A 317 11.17 8.17 4.48
N GLU A 318 10.04 8.32 5.17
CA GLU A 318 9.38 7.25 5.91
C GLU A 318 9.03 6.06 5.00
N GLU A 319 8.33 6.30 3.87
CA GLU A 319 7.95 5.23 2.95
C GLU A 319 9.17 4.58 2.28
N VAL A 320 10.20 5.35 1.92
CA VAL A 320 11.44 4.81 1.35
C VAL A 320 12.14 3.89 2.36
N SER A 321 12.21 4.29 3.63
CA SER A 321 12.80 3.46 4.69
C SER A 321 12.05 2.13 4.86
N GLU A 322 10.71 2.14 4.86
CA GLU A 322 9.90 0.91 4.91
C GLU A 322 10.13 0.03 3.67
N MET A 323 10.17 0.64 2.49
CA MET A 323 10.40 -0.09 1.24
C MET A 323 11.80 -0.70 1.16
N ASP A 324 12.83 -0.05 1.71
CA ASP A 324 14.18 -0.60 1.84
C ASP A 324 14.20 -1.76 2.84
N ALA A 325 13.54 -1.62 4.00
CA ALA A 325 13.41 -2.68 5.00
C ALA A 325 12.70 -3.93 4.45
N GLU A 326 11.72 -3.75 3.57
CA GLU A 326 11.03 -4.85 2.87
C GLU A 326 11.78 -5.36 1.62
N GLY A 327 12.91 -4.74 1.26
CA GLY A 327 13.70 -5.10 0.10
C GLY A 327 13.01 -4.83 -1.24
N LEU A 328 12.03 -3.93 -1.29
CA LEU A 328 11.31 -3.55 -2.52
C LEU A 328 12.14 -2.65 -3.43
N LEU A 329 12.97 -1.81 -2.82
CA LEU A 329 13.94 -1.00 -3.54
C LEU A 329 15.22 -1.81 -3.84
N SER A 330 15.34 -3.03 -3.30
CA SER A 330 16.54 -3.86 -3.49
C SER A 330 16.72 -4.21 -4.97
N ASP A 331 17.97 -4.07 -5.40
CA ASP A 331 18.34 -4.13 -6.79
C ASP A 331 18.31 -5.58 -7.30
N LYS A 332 17.10 -6.09 -7.61
CA LYS A 332 16.94 -7.38 -8.29
C LYS A 332 17.63 -7.40 -9.67
N ARG A 333 18.15 -6.26 -10.15
CA ARG A 333 18.93 -6.12 -11.39
C ARG A 333 20.44 -5.92 -11.18
N ARG A 334 20.94 -5.66 -9.96
CA ARG A 334 22.39 -5.61 -9.66
C ARG A 334 22.92 -6.69 -8.73
N ALA A 335 22.09 -7.56 -8.16
CA ALA A 335 22.60 -8.88 -7.81
C ALA A 335 23.02 -9.53 -9.15
N ARG A 336 24.33 -9.52 -9.47
CA ARG A 336 24.91 -10.36 -10.53
C ARG A 336 24.60 -11.81 -10.16
N ARG A 337 23.42 -12.29 -10.57
CA ARG A 337 22.95 -13.65 -10.36
C ARG A 337 23.52 -14.45 -11.52
N TYR A 338 24.59 -15.18 -11.26
CA TYR A 338 25.17 -16.10 -12.23
C TYR A 338 24.29 -17.37 -12.27
N PRO A 339 23.61 -17.69 -13.38
CA PRO A 339 23.04 -19.01 -13.57
C PRO A 339 24.17 -19.97 -13.88
N LEU A 340 24.52 -20.81 -12.90
CA LEU A 340 25.76 -21.57 -12.96
C LEU A 340 25.58 -23.02 -13.39
N GLY A 341 24.38 -23.58 -13.27
CA GLY A 341 24.15 -24.99 -13.59
C GLY A 341 25.07 -25.95 -12.82
N LEU A 342 25.63 -25.52 -11.70
CA LEU A 342 26.60 -26.29 -10.92
C LEU A 342 25.86 -27.35 -10.12
N GLU A 343 26.23 -28.61 -10.30
CA GLU A 343 25.84 -29.69 -9.41
C GLU A 343 26.60 -29.55 -8.08
N ILE A 344 25.89 -29.65 -6.97
CA ILE A 344 26.44 -29.44 -5.64
C ILE A 344 25.99 -30.55 -4.69
N ALA A 345 26.85 -30.86 -3.73
CA ALA A 345 26.49 -31.64 -2.56
C ALA A 345 26.33 -30.70 -1.36
N TYR A 346 25.19 -30.77 -0.67
CA TYR A 346 24.93 -29.96 0.51
C TYR A 346 24.31 -30.81 1.62
N ARG A 347 24.66 -30.53 2.87
CA ARG A 347 24.13 -31.25 4.03
C ARG A 347 23.55 -30.26 5.04
N ALA A 348 22.46 -30.64 5.70
CA ALA A 348 21.98 -29.90 6.86
C ALA A 348 22.77 -30.28 8.11
N GLN A 349 22.86 -29.35 9.06
CA GLN A 349 23.42 -29.63 10.38
C GLN A 349 22.56 -30.67 11.11
N GLY A 350 23.18 -31.76 11.54
CA GLY A 350 22.53 -32.84 12.32
C GLY A 350 21.87 -33.95 11.51
N ASP A 351 22.10 -34.02 10.19
CA ASP A 351 21.53 -35.07 9.32
C ASP A 351 22.64 -35.98 8.74
N ASP A 352 22.34 -37.27 8.55
CA ASP A 352 23.31 -38.35 8.28
C ASP A 352 23.79 -38.49 6.82
N GLY A 353 23.47 -37.54 5.93
CA GLY A 353 23.91 -37.66 4.54
C GLY A 353 23.83 -36.38 3.70
N PRO A 354 24.75 -36.19 2.73
CA PRO A 354 24.70 -35.07 1.80
C PRO A 354 23.61 -35.26 0.75
N MET A 355 22.86 -34.20 0.49
CA MET A 355 21.91 -34.08 -0.61
C MET A 355 22.59 -33.54 -1.86
N ARG A 356 22.07 -33.92 -3.02
CA ARG A 356 22.47 -33.32 -4.31
C ARG A 356 21.45 -32.29 -4.78
N GLY A 357 21.95 -31.25 -5.43
CA GLY A 357 21.12 -30.23 -6.06
C GLY A 357 21.89 -29.44 -7.11
N TYR A 358 21.18 -28.56 -7.81
CA TYR A 358 21.75 -27.67 -8.80
C TYR A 358 21.61 -26.23 -8.33
N VAL A 359 22.72 -25.48 -8.33
CA VAL A 359 22.67 -24.04 -8.03
C VAL A 359 22.13 -23.31 -9.24
N LEU A 360 20.88 -22.89 -9.13
CA LEU A 360 20.22 -22.09 -10.17
C LEU A 360 20.78 -20.67 -10.18
N ASN A 361 21.10 -20.11 -9.00
CA ASN A 361 21.72 -18.80 -8.87
C ASN A 361 22.41 -18.64 -7.51
N ILE A 362 23.46 -17.81 -7.47
CA ILE A 362 24.22 -17.44 -6.27
C ILE A 362 24.49 -15.93 -6.25
N SER A 363 24.60 -15.37 -5.05
CA SER A 363 24.94 -13.97 -4.76
C SER A 363 25.63 -13.89 -3.39
N GLU A 364 26.19 -12.73 -3.04
CA GLU A 364 26.87 -12.53 -1.75
C GLU A 364 25.95 -12.75 -0.54
N SER A 365 24.64 -12.55 -0.71
CA SER A 365 23.65 -12.73 0.37
C SER A 365 22.98 -14.09 0.38
N GLY A 366 23.14 -14.93 -0.65
CA GLY A 366 22.45 -16.21 -0.69
C GLY A 366 22.50 -16.94 -2.03
N MET A 367 21.95 -18.16 -2.05
CA MET A 367 21.80 -18.99 -3.25
C MET A 367 20.44 -19.69 -3.32
N TYR A 368 20.03 -20.08 -4.53
CA TYR A 368 18.89 -20.99 -4.75
C TYR A 368 19.37 -22.33 -5.30
N ILE A 369 18.96 -23.39 -4.61
CA ILE A 369 19.32 -24.77 -4.95
C ILE A 369 18.06 -25.49 -5.42
N ILE A 370 18.07 -26.01 -6.65
CA ILE A 370 17.08 -26.96 -7.14
C ILE A 370 17.44 -28.33 -6.61
N THR A 371 16.51 -28.99 -5.94
CA THR A 371 16.75 -30.30 -5.33
C THR A 371 15.45 -31.07 -5.21
N ARG A 372 15.52 -32.41 -5.28
CA ARG A 372 14.35 -33.29 -5.14
C ARG A 372 13.94 -33.52 -3.69
N LYS A 373 14.82 -33.20 -2.73
CA LYS A 373 14.57 -33.39 -1.29
C LYS A 373 14.97 -32.11 -0.53
N PRO A 374 14.13 -31.07 -0.56
CA PRO A 374 14.43 -29.78 0.06
C PRO A 374 14.43 -29.88 1.59
N TYR A 375 15.46 -29.35 2.26
CA TYR A 375 15.43 -29.20 3.71
C TYR A 375 14.40 -28.14 4.14
N PRO A 376 13.75 -28.30 5.31
CA PRO A 376 12.76 -27.35 5.80
C PRO A 376 13.37 -25.99 6.15
N ARG A 377 12.53 -24.95 6.10
CA ARG A 377 12.89 -23.59 6.52
C ARG A 377 13.45 -23.60 7.94
N GLY A 378 14.52 -22.85 8.16
CA GLY A 378 15.17 -22.66 9.46
C GLY A 378 16.41 -23.52 9.66
N ARG A 379 16.61 -24.59 8.88
CA ARG A 379 17.82 -25.43 8.94
C ARG A 379 19.03 -24.70 8.38
N TYR A 380 20.19 -24.93 9.00
CA TYR A 380 21.47 -24.51 8.44
C TYR A 380 22.03 -25.61 7.56
N ILE A 381 22.51 -25.22 6.38
CA ILE A 381 23.12 -26.12 5.42
C ILE A 381 24.56 -25.67 5.12
N SER A 382 25.41 -26.65 4.82
CA SER A 382 26.73 -26.44 4.23
C SER A 382 26.76 -27.07 2.84
N ALA A 383 27.10 -26.30 1.82
CA ALA A 383 27.20 -26.73 0.42
C ALA A 383 28.65 -26.68 -0.05
N ASN A 384 29.11 -27.75 -0.70
CA ASN A 384 30.37 -27.78 -1.43
C ASN A 384 30.09 -27.48 -2.89
N LEU A 385 30.60 -26.35 -3.36
CA LEU A 385 30.46 -25.84 -4.70
C LEU A 385 31.73 -26.21 -5.48
N SER A 386 31.63 -27.16 -6.40
CA SER A 386 32.74 -27.54 -7.28
C SER A 386 32.49 -26.97 -8.68
N PRO A 387 33.20 -25.91 -9.10
CA PRO A 387 33.34 -25.64 -10.53
C PRO A 387 33.95 -26.88 -11.21
N ASN A 388 33.62 -27.11 -12.47
CA ASN A 388 33.95 -28.33 -13.23
C ASN A 388 35.47 -28.48 -13.51
N ARG A 389 36.29 -28.58 -12.46
CA ARG A 389 37.74 -28.84 -12.46
C ARG A 389 38.14 -29.70 -11.26
N PRO A 390 39.16 -30.54 -11.38
CA PRO A 390 39.76 -31.21 -10.23
C PRO A 390 40.46 -30.18 -9.31
N GLY A 391 40.12 -30.16 -8.02
CA GLY A 391 40.92 -29.52 -6.97
C GLY A 391 40.44 -28.18 -6.40
N GLY A 392 39.38 -27.56 -6.93
CA GLY A 392 38.80 -26.33 -6.37
C GLY A 392 37.40 -26.57 -5.80
N TYR A 393 37.24 -26.51 -4.49
CA TYR A 393 35.92 -26.58 -3.84
C TYR A 393 35.71 -25.37 -2.93
N PHE A 394 34.56 -24.72 -3.09
CA PHE A 394 34.15 -23.62 -2.23
C PHE A 394 33.07 -24.11 -1.27
N MET A 395 33.33 -24.01 0.03
CA MET A 395 32.33 -24.32 1.04
C MET A 395 31.52 -23.05 1.33
N ALA A 396 30.19 -23.15 1.21
CA ALA A 396 29.25 -22.10 1.57
C ALA A 396 28.32 -22.61 2.68
N ARG A 397 28.10 -21.79 3.71
CA ARG A 397 27.18 -22.10 4.82
C ARG A 397 26.07 -21.07 4.86
N GLY A 398 24.84 -21.52 5.09
CA GLY A 398 23.70 -20.61 5.17
C GLY A 398 22.45 -21.23 5.72
N ARG A 399 21.48 -20.38 6.07
CA ARG A 399 20.19 -20.79 6.63
C ARG A 399 19.14 -20.90 5.53
N VAL A 400 18.37 -21.98 5.52
CA VAL A 400 17.24 -22.14 4.60
C VAL A 400 16.14 -21.15 5.01
N VAL A 401 15.95 -20.09 4.24
CA VAL A 401 14.92 -19.07 4.48
C VAL A 401 13.59 -19.40 3.81
N ARG A 402 13.63 -20.26 2.78
CA ARG A 402 12.45 -20.73 2.06
C ARG A 402 12.71 -22.12 1.49
N ALA A 403 11.74 -23.02 1.63
CA ALA A 403 11.76 -24.35 1.04
C ALA A 403 10.49 -24.54 0.21
N THR A 404 10.61 -25.15 -0.97
CA THR A 404 9.50 -25.48 -1.89
C THR A 404 9.74 -26.88 -2.44
N ALA A 405 8.72 -27.53 -3.00
CA ALA A 405 8.84 -28.87 -3.58
C ALA A 405 9.97 -29.03 -4.62
N GLY A 406 10.36 -27.93 -5.28
CA GLY A 406 11.41 -27.93 -6.31
C GLY A 406 12.76 -27.32 -5.89
N GLY A 407 12.92 -26.87 -4.65
CA GLY A 407 14.16 -26.21 -4.25
C GLY A 407 14.14 -25.46 -2.92
N ILE A 408 15.31 -24.99 -2.53
CA ILE A 408 15.54 -24.23 -1.29
C ILE A 408 16.27 -22.91 -1.59
N ALA A 409 15.87 -21.85 -0.90
CA ALA A 409 16.59 -20.57 -0.86
C ALA A 409 17.35 -20.48 0.45
N VAL A 410 18.64 -20.12 0.34
CA VAL A 410 19.62 -20.18 1.41
C VAL A 410 20.22 -18.79 1.58
N ASP A 411 20.23 -18.28 2.80
CA ASP A 411 20.80 -16.98 3.18
C ASP A 411 22.16 -17.17 3.86
N PHE A 412 23.17 -16.40 3.43
CA PHE A 412 24.56 -16.46 3.90
C PHE A 412 24.90 -15.45 5.00
N SER A 413 23.90 -14.87 5.67
CA SER A 413 24.05 -13.82 6.70
C SER A 413 25.00 -14.13 7.88
N HIS A 414 25.58 -15.33 7.98
CA HIS A 414 26.76 -15.61 8.81
C HIS A 414 28.03 -15.76 7.94
N ARG A 415 28.89 -14.76 8.06
CA ARG A 415 30.10 -14.47 7.26
C ARG A 415 31.01 -15.69 7.02
N ASP A 416 31.19 -16.05 5.76
CA ASP A 416 32.40 -16.71 5.25
C ASP A 416 32.89 -15.92 4.02
N GLY A 417 34.14 -15.43 4.05
CA GLY A 417 34.74 -14.63 2.98
C GLY A 417 34.90 -15.37 1.64
N SER A 418 34.73 -16.69 1.64
CA SER A 418 34.89 -17.59 0.48
C SER A 418 33.88 -17.35 -0.65
N ILE A 419 32.73 -16.75 -0.36
CA ILE A 419 31.64 -16.57 -1.34
C ILE A 419 31.96 -15.43 -2.31
N ARG A 420 32.64 -14.39 -1.83
CA ARG A 420 33.06 -13.26 -2.68
C ARG A 420 34.12 -13.70 -3.68
N ASP A 421 35.11 -14.48 -3.23
CA ASP A 421 36.16 -15.05 -4.07
C ASP A 421 35.57 -15.98 -5.14
N LEU A 422 34.61 -16.84 -4.76
CA LEU A 422 33.88 -17.67 -5.70
C LEU A 422 33.12 -16.85 -6.75
N ILE A 423 32.42 -15.79 -6.34
CA ILE A 423 31.66 -14.93 -7.27
C ILE A 423 32.60 -14.20 -8.24
N GLU A 424 33.75 -13.71 -7.75
CA GLU A 424 34.78 -13.10 -8.59
C GLU A 424 35.40 -14.11 -9.56
N GLU A 425 35.65 -15.35 -9.13
CA GLU A 425 36.18 -16.41 -9.99
C GLU A 425 35.18 -16.84 -11.05
N LEU A 426 33.91 -17.04 -10.70
CA LEU A 426 32.84 -17.34 -11.65
C LEU A 426 32.63 -16.22 -12.67
N GLY A 427 32.89 -14.97 -12.27
CA GLY A 427 32.89 -13.81 -13.16
C GLY A 427 33.98 -13.83 -14.24
N LYS A 428 35.06 -14.60 -14.05
CA LYS A 428 36.16 -14.75 -15.02
C LYS A 428 35.89 -15.80 -16.12
N TYR A 429 34.83 -16.60 -15.98
CA TYR A 429 34.54 -17.74 -16.87
C TYR A 429 33.14 -17.69 -17.49
N PRO A 430 32.94 -16.96 -18.61
CA PRO A 430 31.64 -16.85 -19.29
C PRO A 430 31.17 -18.14 -19.99
N HIS A 431 31.94 -19.23 -19.96
CA HIS A 431 31.64 -20.49 -20.66
C HIS A 431 31.15 -21.63 -19.75
N ALA A 432 30.93 -21.40 -18.44
CA ALA A 432 30.27 -22.40 -17.58
C ALA A 432 28.75 -22.51 -17.84
N SER A 433 28.18 -21.57 -18.60
CA SER A 433 26.81 -21.60 -19.08
C SER A 433 26.68 -22.39 -20.38
N ALA A 434 26.68 -23.72 -20.28
CA ALA A 434 26.01 -24.51 -21.30
C ALA A 434 24.49 -24.29 -21.18
N PRO A 435 23.75 -24.13 -22.30
CA PRO A 435 22.35 -23.78 -22.26
C PRO A 435 21.53 -24.99 -21.78
N VAL A 436 20.89 -24.91 -20.62
CA VAL A 436 19.71 -25.74 -20.38
C VAL A 436 18.60 -25.12 -21.21
N ALA A 437 18.35 -25.77 -22.34
CA ALA A 437 17.27 -25.48 -23.26
C ALA A 437 15.93 -25.35 -22.52
N ASP A 438 15.15 -24.41 -23.03
CA ASP A 438 13.74 -24.11 -22.78
C ASP A 438 12.95 -25.12 -21.91
N ALA A 439 12.67 -24.72 -20.67
CA ALA A 439 11.57 -25.27 -19.87
C ALA A 439 10.71 -24.13 -19.30
N ALA A 440 10.46 -23.11 -20.13
CA ALA A 440 9.35 -22.20 -19.93
C ALA A 440 8.12 -22.75 -20.69
N ARG A 441 7.37 -23.68 -20.07
CA ARG A 441 5.89 -23.78 -20.13
C ARG A 441 5.40 -25.15 -19.64
N SER A 442 4.33 -25.06 -18.85
CA SER A 442 3.32 -26.09 -18.56
C SER A 442 3.41 -26.83 -17.20
N ARG A 443 2.25 -26.78 -16.51
CA ARG A 443 1.74 -27.61 -15.41
C ARG A 443 2.36 -27.32 -14.02
N ALA A 444 1.60 -27.03 -12.96
CA ALA A 444 0.16 -27.11 -12.72
C ALA A 444 -0.24 -26.24 -11.51
N ALA A 445 -1.40 -25.60 -11.59
CA ALA A 445 -2.45 -25.85 -10.60
C ALA A 445 -3.40 -26.89 -11.24
N PRO A 446 -4.23 -27.68 -10.52
CA PRO A 446 -4.70 -27.46 -9.14
C PRO A 446 -4.76 -28.73 -8.24
N GLU A 447 -5.34 -28.54 -7.04
CA GLU A 447 -5.86 -29.50 -6.04
C GLU A 447 -4.82 -30.15 -5.10
N ALA A 448 -4.93 -30.12 -3.77
CA ALA A 448 -6.07 -29.88 -2.86
C ALA A 448 -5.91 -28.69 -1.89
#